data_AF-A0AAD8X5W3-F1
#
_entry.id   AF-A0AAD8X5W3-F1
#
_cell.length_a   1.000
_cell.length_b   1.000
_cell.length_c   1.000
_cell.angle_alpha   90.00
_cell.angle_beta   90.00
_cell.angle_gamma   90.00
#
_symmetry.space_group_name_H-M   'P 1'
#
loop_
_entity.id
_entity.type
_entity.pdbx_description
1 polymer ?
#
loop_
_entity_poly.entity_id
_entity_poly.type
_entity_poly.pdbx_seq_one_letter_code
_entity_poly.pdbx_strand_id
1 'polypeptide(L)'
;MIVFRCLYFQITIALLLITQTTSTEADSCITSERSALLHFKAGLSDPANFLSSWEGHDCCRWKGVGCSNRTGHVVKLDLQGPPGFVKTMLGGNISSSLLGLQHLRYLDLSRNWFSGLQVPDFLSSLHSLRYLSLLGSDFAGRIPSQLGGIPSGNQLQALDDQESIYVGNPGLCGPMISKKCLGTKLIPATLEHHEDVNDTVSFLIAMGSGCVMGLWVVFCTFLFKRKWRICWFSFCDSLYDRVYVQVAVGWASRTRHNTVGRS
;
A
#
# COMPACT_ATOMS: atom_id res chain seq x y z
N MET A 1 -37.01 55.06 -19.16
CA MET A 1 -36.05 53.94 -19.37
C MET A 1 -35.50 53.29 -18.09
N ILE A 2 -35.82 53.80 -16.89
CA ILE A 2 -35.36 53.22 -15.61
C ILE A 2 -36.41 52.27 -15.00
N VAL A 3 -37.70 52.54 -15.20
CA VAL A 3 -38.81 51.71 -14.66
C VAL A 3 -38.90 50.33 -15.32
N PHE A 4 -38.53 50.20 -16.61
CA PHE A 4 -38.51 48.91 -17.32
C PHE A 4 -37.35 47.98 -16.89
N ARG A 5 -36.30 48.52 -16.26
CA ARG A 5 -35.16 47.71 -15.80
C ARG A 5 -35.39 47.05 -14.44
N CYS A 6 -36.27 47.62 -13.60
CA CYS A 6 -36.65 47.00 -12.32
C CYS A 6 -37.65 45.85 -12.48
N LEU A 7 -38.59 45.96 -13.42
CA LEU A 7 -39.54 44.86 -13.72
C LEU A 7 -38.84 43.64 -14.29
N TYR A 8 -37.84 43.84 -15.17
CA TYR A 8 -37.04 42.74 -15.70
C TYR A 8 -36.21 42.05 -14.61
N PHE A 9 -35.66 42.81 -13.66
CA PHE A 9 -34.84 42.28 -12.55
C PHE A 9 -35.68 41.48 -11.54
N GLN A 10 -36.93 41.87 -11.29
CA GLN A 10 -37.85 41.13 -10.42
C GLN A 10 -38.37 39.84 -11.08
N ILE A 11 -38.61 39.86 -12.40
CA ILE A 11 -39.05 38.67 -13.15
C ILE A 11 -37.91 37.64 -13.30
N THR A 12 -36.64 38.08 -13.41
CA THR A 12 -35.49 37.15 -13.43
C THR A 12 -35.22 36.48 -12.08
N ILE A 13 -35.49 37.17 -10.96
CA ILE A 13 -35.34 36.58 -9.62
C ILE A 13 -36.46 35.56 -9.34
N ALA A 14 -37.68 35.80 -9.83
CA ALA A 14 -38.78 34.83 -9.74
C ALA A 14 -38.56 33.58 -10.61
N LEU A 15 -37.94 33.72 -11.80
CA LEU A 15 -37.57 32.59 -12.66
C LEU A 15 -36.36 31.79 -12.13
N LEU A 16 -35.44 32.43 -11.39
CA LEU A 16 -34.35 31.75 -10.67
C LEU A 16 -34.83 30.92 -9.46
N LEU A 17 -36.05 31.17 -8.97
CA LEU A 17 -36.67 30.40 -7.87
C LEU A 17 -37.47 29.18 -8.34
N ILE A 18 -37.61 28.92 -9.65
CA ILE A 18 -38.42 27.81 -10.19
C ILE A 18 -37.58 26.69 -10.82
N THR A 19 -36.24 26.74 -10.76
CA THR A 19 -35.41 25.61 -11.22
C THR A 19 -34.45 25.14 -10.15
N GLN A 20 -34.99 24.35 -9.22
CA GLN A 20 -34.48 23.03 -8.85
C GLN A 20 -35.59 22.34 -8.05
N THR A 21 -36.46 21.63 -8.76
CA THR A 21 -36.50 20.15 -8.71
C THR A 21 -36.55 19.65 -7.27
N THR A 22 -37.71 19.13 -6.88
CA THR A 22 -37.76 18.00 -5.95
C THR A 22 -36.84 16.93 -6.52
N SER A 23 -35.58 16.91 -6.10
CA SER A 23 -34.82 15.69 -6.18
C SER A 23 -35.51 14.75 -5.20
N THR A 24 -36.27 13.81 -5.75
CA THR A 24 -36.36 12.50 -5.11
C THR A 24 -34.95 11.91 -5.14
N GLU A 25 -34.06 12.43 -4.30
CA GLU A 25 -32.70 11.91 -4.14
C GLU A 25 -32.81 10.70 -3.22
N ALA A 26 -32.81 9.52 -3.83
CA ALA A 26 -32.49 8.27 -3.17
C ALA A 26 -30.99 8.20 -2.85
N ASP A 27 -30.45 9.22 -2.16
CA ASP A 27 -29.01 9.53 -2.15
C ASP A 27 -28.46 9.80 -0.74
N SER A 28 -29.12 9.26 0.29
CA SER A 28 -28.53 9.14 1.62
C SER A 28 -28.23 7.68 1.92
N CYS A 29 -26.98 7.38 2.28
CA CYS A 29 -26.63 6.11 2.92
C CYS A 29 -27.64 5.72 4.01
N ILE A 30 -27.94 4.42 4.09
CA ILE A 30 -28.89 3.88 5.04
C ILE A 30 -28.42 4.15 6.47
N THR A 31 -29.27 4.78 7.28
CA THR A 31 -28.92 5.26 8.63
C THR A 31 -28.36 4.16 9.54
N SER A 32 -28.88 2.93 9.45
CA SER A 32 -28.38 1.80 10.24
C SER A 32 -26.98 1.35 9.79
N GLU A 33 -26.72 1.30 8.49
CA GLU A 33 -25.39 0.95 7.94
C GLU A 33 -24.36 2.04 8.25
N ARG A 34 -24.75 3.31 8.13
CA ARG A 34 -23.93 4.45 8.57
C ARG A 34 -23.56 4.32 10.06
N SER A 35 -24.52 4.03 10.91
CA SER A 35 -24.29 3.84 12.35
C SER A 35 -23.33 2.66 12.61
N ALA A 36 -23.54 1.54 11.93
CA ALA A 36 -22.65 0.38 11.99
C ALA A 36 -21.21 0.73 11.60
N LEU A 37 -21.02 1.49 10.51
CA LEU A 37 -19.70 1.95 10.08
C LEU A 37 -19.03 2.89 11.10
N LEU A 38 -19.78 3.79 11.75
CA LEU A 38 -19.23 4.67 12.79
C LEU A 38 -18.85 3.90 14.06
N HIS A 39 -19.66 2.92 14.46
CA HIS A 39 -19.30 2.00 15.55
C HIS A 39 -18.09 1.14 15.20
N PHE A 40 -17.96 0.72 13.94
CA PHE A 40 -16.78 0.02 13.45
C PHE A 40 -15.54 0.90 13.51
N LYS A 41 -15.62 2.14 13.00
CA LYS A 41 -14.58 3.16 13.08
C LYS A 41 -14.12 3.41 14.52
N ALA A 42 -15.04 3.46 15.49
CA ALA A 42 -14.70 3.67 16.90
C ALA A 42 -13.87 2.52 17.52
N GLY A 43 -13.92 1.31 16.94
CA GLY A 43 -13.09 0.18 17.38
C GLY A 43 -11.68 0.18 16.80
N LEU A 44 -11.42 0.97 15.76
CA LEU A 44 -10.15 0.99 15.04
C LEU A 44 -9.19 2.03 15.61
N SER A 45 -7.90 1.69 15.61
CA SER A 45 -6.82 2.66 15.77
C SER A 45 -6.45 3.22 14.39
N ASP A 46 -6.56 4.54 14.22
CA ASP A 46 -6.31 5.23 12.94
C ASP A 46 -5.32 6.40 13.13
N PRO A 47 -4.02 6.12 13.33
CA PRO A 47 -3.01 7.15 13.61
C PRO A 47 -2.76 8.11 12.43
N ALA A 48 -3.14 7.72 11.21
CA ALA A 48 -2.94 8.52 9.99
C ALA A 48 -4.22 9.23 9.51
N ASN A 49 -5.32 9.13 10.25
CA ASN A 49 -6.62 9.68 9.86
C ASN A 49 -7.08 9.19 8.47
N PHE A 50 -6.81 7.92 8.14
CA PHE A 50 -7.26 7.30 6.90
C PHE A 50 -8.79 7.32 6.78
N LEU A 51 -9.49 7.27 7.91
CA LEU A 51 -10.95 7.31 8.02
C LEU A 51 -11.48 8.74 8.27
N SER A 52 -10.69 9.77 7.97
CA SER A 52 -11.09 11.19 8.13
C SER A 52 -12.35 11.52 7.34
N SER A 53 -12.52 10.97 6.13
CA SER A 53 -13.71 11.22 5.31
C SER A 53 -15.00 10.61 5.87
N TRP A 54 -14.91 9.78 6.92
CA TRP A 54 -16.06 9.10 7.52
C TRP A 54 -16.79 10.02 8.48
N GLU A 55 -17.43 11.04 7.90
CA GLU A 55 -18.20 12.08 8.57
C GLU A 55 -19.38 12.53 7.71
N GLY A 56 -20.37 13.19 8.32
CA GLY A 56 -21.60 13.61 7.62
C GLY A 56 -22.61 12.48 7.43
N HIS A 57 -23.65 12.74 6.63
CA HIS A 57 -24.85 11.90 6.50
C HIS A 57 -24.76 10.82 5.42
N ASP A 58 -24.01 11.08 4.34
CA ASP A 58 -23.92 10.17 3.21
C ASP A 58 -22.63 9.34 3.26
N CYS A 59 -22.73 8.15 3.84
CA CYS A 59 -21.61 7.21 3.93
C CYS A 59 -21.12 6.68 2.59
N CYS A 60 -21.92 6.78 1.51
CA CYS A 60 -21.53 6.30 0.20
C CYS A 60 -20.45 7.18 -0.45
N ARG A 61 -20.21 8.39 0.09
CA ARG A 61 -19.11 9.28 -0.28
C ARG A 61 -17.85 9.06 0.55
N TRP A 62 -17.90 8.21 1.57
CA TRP A 62 -16.74 7.95 2.42
C TRP A 62 -15.70 7.15 1.64
N LYS A 63 -14.43 7.56 1.75
CA LYS A 63 -13.31 6.84 1.17
C LYS A 63 -13.30 5.39 1.66
N GLY A 64 -13.22 4.46 0.72
CA GLY A 64 -13.22 3.03 0.99
C GLY A 64 -14.63 2.41 1.12
N VAL A 65 -15.69 3.20 1.20
CA VAL A 65 -17.07 2.69 1.23
C VAL A 65 -17.64 2.70 -0.19
N GLY A 66 -18.17 1.56 -0.63
CA GLY A 66 -18.86 1.42 -1.91
C GLY A 66 -20.30 0.95 -1.71
N CYS A 67 -21.24 1.71 -2.24
CA CYS A 67 -22.67 1.41 -2.18
C CYS A 67 -23.21 0.85 -3.51
N SER A 68 -24.32 0.13 -3.42
CA SER A 68 -25.09 -0.31 -4.59
C SER A 68 -25.85 0.85 -5.21
N ASN A 69 -25.58 1.18 -6.47
CA ASN A 69 -26.31 2.21 -7.22
C ASN A 69 -27.81 1.93 -7.39
N ARG A 70 -28.28 0.71 -7.06
CA ARG A 70 -29.70 0.34 -7.15
C ARG A 70 -30.44 0.47 -5.83
N THR A 71 -29.76 0.21 -4.72
CA THR A 71 -30.40 0.00 -3.42
C THR A 71 -29.84 0.89 -2.32
N GLY A 72 -28.74 1.62 -2.55
CA GLY A 72 -28.06 2.43 -1.54
C GLY A 72 -27.29 1.64 -0.49
N HIS A 73 -27.52 0.32 -0.35
CA HIS A 73 -26.79 -0.55 0.59
C HIS A 73 -25.27 -0.54 0.37
N VAL A 74 -24.52 -0.55 1.48
CA VAL A 74 -23.07 -0.76 1.49
C VAL A 74 -22.74 -2.19 1.05
N VAL A 75 -22.02 -2.31 -0.06
CA VAL A 75 -21.63 -3.60 -0.65
C VAL A 75 -20.11 -3.81 -0.67
N LYS A 76 -19.33 -2.74 -0.50
CA LYS A 76 -17.87 -2.79 -0.52
C LYS A 76 -17.31 -1.96 0.64
N LEU A 77 -16.36 -2.54 1.36
CA LEU A 77 -15.52 -1.86 2.33
C LEU A 77 -14.04 -2.18 2.03
N ASP A 78 -13.30 -1.15 1.65
CA ASP A 78 -11.92 -1.23 1.15
C ASP A 78 -11.03 -0.34 1.99
N LEU A 79 -10.34 -0.99 2.93
CA LEU A 79 -9.48 -0.38 3.93
C LEU A 79 -8.05 -0.90 3.80
N GLN A 80 -7.65 -1.26 2.58
CA GLN A 80 -6.29 -1.69 2.30
C GLN A 80 -5.30 -0.60 2.73
N GLY A 81 -4.32 -1.01 3.55
CA GLY A 81 -3.25 -0.14 4.00
C GLY A 81 -2.31 0.28 2.86
N PRO A 82 -1.69 1.46 2.97
CA PRO A 82 -0.75 1.95 1.97
C PRO A 82 0.48 1.04 1.86
N PRO A 83 1.18 1.02 0.71
CA PRO A 83 2.45 0.32 0.60
C PRO A 83 3.52 1.00 1.47
N GLY A 84 4.31 0.20 2.22
CA GLY A 84 5.36 0.69 3.14
C GLY A 84 5.01 0.48 4.62
N PHE A 85 5.99 0.64 5.53
CA PHE A 85 5.89 0.10 6.90
C PHE A 85 5.59 1.14 8.03
N VAL A 86 4.65 0.71 8.89
CA VAL A 86 4.41 0.95 10.33
C VAL A 86 3.57 2.14 10.83
N LYS A 87 3.82 3.41 10.48
CA LYS A 87 3.17 4.51 11.24
C LYS A 87 1.75 4.90 10.79
N THR A 88 1.30 4.38 9.65
CA THR A 88 0.05 4.83 9.01
C THR A 88 -0.99 3.73 8.82
N MET A 89 -0.75 2.56 9.38
CA MET A 89 -1.62 1.39 9.23
C MET A 89 -2.79 1.47 10.22
N LEU A 90 -3.95 0.95 9.82
CA LEU A 90 -5.06 0.75 10.74
C LEU A 90 -4.73 -0.39 11.70
N GLY A 91 -5.27 -0.31 12.91
CA GLY A 91 -5.16 -1.38 13.91
C GLY A 91 -6.36 -1.37 14.84
N GLY A 92 -6.15 -1.79 16.09
CA GLY A 92 -7.23 -1.86 17.09
C GLY A 92 -8.08 -3.10 16.93
N ASN A 93 -9.38 -3.01 17.24
CA ASN A 93 -10.29 -4.15 17.26
C ASN A 93 -11.32 -4.07 16.12
N ILE A 94 -11.58 -5.22 15.49
CA ILE A 94 -12.62 -5.34 14.47
C ILE A 94 -13.95 -5.60 15.18
N SER A 95 -14.79 -4.58 15.25
CA SER A 95 -16.08 -4.61 15.93
C SER A 95 -17.12 -5.45 15.18
N SER A 96 -17.97 -6.16 15.92
CA SER A 96 -19.11 -6.93 15.39
C SER A 96 -20.21 -6.06 14.78
N SER A 97 -20.12 -4.74 14.92
CA SER A 97 -20.98 -3.78 14.22
C SER A 97 -21.00 -3.99 12.69
N LEU A 98 -19.95 -4.57 12.10
CA LEU A 98 -19.94 -4.98 10.69
C LEU A 98 -21.08 -5.93 10.30
N LEU A 99 -21.66 -6.68 11.24
CA LEU A 99 -22.85 -7.51 11.01
C LEU A 99 -24.08 -6.69 10.59
N GLY A 100 -24.09 -5.38 10.89
CA GLY A 100 -25.11 -4.46 10.39
C GLY A 100 -25.07 -4.25 8.87
N LEU A 101 -23.96 -4.59 8.21
CA LEU A 101 -23.77 -4.46 6.77
C LEU A 101 -24.15 -5.77 6.06
N GLN A 102 -25.43 -6.14 6.12
CA GLN A 102 -25.93 -7.45 5.65
C GLN A 102 -25.68 -7.72 4.16
N HIS A 103 -25.50 -6.66 3.36
CA HIS A 103 -25.25 -6.72 1.93
C HIS A 103 -23.77 -6.60 1.56
N LEU A 104 -22.85 -6.56 2.53
CA LEU A 104 -21.42 -6.45 2.29
C LEU A 104 -20.92 -7.67 1.50
N ARG A 105 -20.32 -7.41 0.34
CA ARG A 105 -19.77 -8.43 -0.58
C ARG A 105 -18.26 -8.40 -0.63
N TYR A 106 -17.64 -7.27 -0.35
CA TYR A 106 -16.20 -7.07 -0.43
C TYR A 106 -15.69 -6.44 0.87
N LEU A 107 -14.74 -7.11 1.53
CA LEU A 107 -14.03 -6.60 2.70
C LEU A 107 -12.53 -6.77 2.49
N ASP A 108 -11.81 -5.66 2.38
CA ASP A 108 -10.34 -5.65 2.33
C ASP A 108 -9.78 -4.93 3.55
N LEU A 109 -9.07 -5.68 4.38
CA LEU A 109 -8.35 -5.20 5.56
C LEU A 109 -6.84 -5.40 5.41
N SER A 110 -6.36 -5.74 4.21
CA SER A 110 -4.95 -6.09 3.97
C SER A 110 -3.98 -4.94 4.25
N ARG A 111 -2.72 -5.29 4.52
CA ARG A 111 -1.61 -4.36 4.76
C ARG A 111 -1.83 -3.40 5.94
N ASN A 112 -2.59 -3.85 6.94
CA ASN A 112 -2.80 -3.13 8.20
C ASN A 112 -1.98 -3.75 9.34
N TRP A 113 -2.16 -3.28 10.57
CA TRP A 113 -1.44 -3.78 11.74
C TRP A 113 -2.41 -4.07 12.89
N PHE A 114 -3.00 -5.26 12.90
CA PHE A 114 -3.92 -5.69 13.95
C PHE A 114 -3.22 -6.33 15.17
N SER A 115 -1.89 -6.33 15.23
CA SER A 115 -1.10 -6.66 16.43
C SER A 115 -1.40 -8.05 17.01
N GLY A 116 -1.41 -9.08 16.17
CA GLY A 116 -1.71 -10.46 16.56
C GLY A 116 -3.17 -10.74 16.89
N LEU A 117 -4.11 -9.89 16.45
CA LEU A 117 -5.54 -10.10 16.71
C LEU A 117 -6.02 -11.44 16.14
N GLN A 118 -6.89 -12.12 16.88
CA GLN A 118 -7.57 -13.29 16.35
C GLN A 118 -8.60 -12.88 15.30
N VAL A 119 -8.66 -13.60 14.19
CA VAL A 119 -9.70 -13.39 13.16
C VAL A 119 -11.08 -13.57 13.81
N PRO A 120 -11.95 -12.54 13.85
CA PRO A 120 -13.20 -12.64 14.59
C PRO A 120 -14.17 -13.64 13.96
N ASP A 121 -14.73 -14.52 14.78
CA ASP A 121 -15.68 -15.56 14.33
C ASP A 121 -16.90 -14.99 13.62
N PHE A 122 -17.36 -13.79 14.02
CA PHE A 122 -18.53 -13.15 13.41
C PHE A 122 -18.35 -12.82 11.93
N LEU A 123 -17.12 -12.74 11.42
CA LEU A 123 -16.89 -12.54 9.99
C LEU A 123 -17.50 -13.66 9.15
N SER A 124 -17.63 -14.87 9.72
CA SER A 124 -18.31 -16.00 9.08
C SER A 124 -19.84 -15.83 8.97
N SER A 125 -20.43 -14.91 9.74
CA SER A 125 -21.87 -14.60 9.72
C SER A 125 -22.23 -13.55 8.66
N LEU A 126 -21.25 -13.00 7.94
CA LEU A 126 -21.49 -12.10 6.81
C LEU A 126 -21.86 -12.92 5.56
N HIS A 127 -23.10 -13.37 5.48
CA HIS A 127 -23.59 -14.30 4.44
C HIS A 127 -23.46 -13.77 2.99
N SER A 128 -23.43 -12.45 2.81
CA SER A 128 -23.27 -11.84 1.47
C SER A 128 -21.81 -11.71 1.04
N LEU A 129 -20.85 -11.99 1.91
CA LEU A 129 -19.43 -11.74 1.66
C LEU A 129 -18.90 -12.70 0.58
N ARG A 130 -18.25 -12.13 -0.44
CA ARG A 130 -17.67 -12.84 -1.60
C ARG A 130 -16.18 -12.58 -1.78
N TYR A 131 -15.65 -11.63 -1.05
CA TYR A 131 -14.24 -11.29 -1.08
C TYR A 131 -13.83 -10.85 0.32
N LEU A 132 -12.78 -11.50 0.82
CA LEU A 132 -12.11 -11.17 2.07
C LEU A 132 -10.62 -11.16 1.82
N SER A 133 -9.94 -10.09 2.22
CA SER A 133 -8.48 -10.02 2.22
C SER A 133 -7.98 -9.59 3.59
N LEU A 134 -7.14 -10.44 4.20
CA LEU A 134 -6.47 -10.20 5.48
C LEU A 134 -4.95 -10.15 5.31
N LEU A 135 -4.47 -10.08 4.07
CA LEU A 135 -3.07 -10.26 3.70
C LEU A 135 -2.17 -9.29 4.48
N GLY A 136 -1.08 -9.82 5.06
CA GLY A 136 -0.03 -9.02 5.69
C GLY A 136 -0.55 -8.05 6.74
N SER A 137 -1.48 -8.48 7.60
CA SER A 137 -2.15 -7.62 8.57
C SER A 137 -1.91 -7.99 10.03
N ASP A 138 -0.95 -8.89 10.26
CA ASP A 138 -0.55 -9.41 11.57
C ASP A 138 -1.71 -10.04 12.36
N PHE A 139 -2.56 -10.84 11.71
CA PHE A 139 -3.54 -11.68 12.44
C PHE A 139 -2.87 -12.93 13.02
N ALA A 140 -3.40 -13.43 14.13
CA ALA A 140 -2.93 -14.65 14.77
C ALA A 140 -4.05 -15.59 15.21
N GLY A 141 -3.68 -16.80 15.66
CA GLY A 141 -4.63 -17.78 16.18
C GLY A 141 -5.35 -18.58 15.11
N ARG A 142 -6.41 -19.29 15.53
CA ARG A 142 -7.14 -20.22 14.66
C ARG A 142 -8.04 -19.46 13.70
N ILE A 143 -7.94 -19.76 12.41
CA ILE A 143 -8.89 -19.32 11.39
C ILE A 143 -10.24 -20.03 11.63
N PRO A 144 -11.37 -19.30 11.78
CA PRO A 144 -12.69 -19.90 11.95
C PRO A 144 -13.01 -20.81 10.75
N SER A 145 -13.43 -22.05 11.00
CA SER A 145 -13.62 -23.05 9.93
C SER A 145 -14.69 -22.63 8.92
N GLN A 146 -15.69 -21.87 9.37
CA GLN A 146 -16.78 -21.34 8.55
C GLN A 146 -16.31 -20.20 7.63
N LEU A 147 -15.20 -19.52 7.96
CA LEU A 147 -14.70 -18.38 7.19
C LEU A 147 -13.94 -18.82 5.92
N GLY A 148 -13.26 -19.96 5.96
CA GLY A 148 -12.60 -20.49 4.77
C GLY A 148 -13.55 -21.10 3.73
N GLY A 149 -14.86 -20.97 3.89
CA GLY A 149 -15.84 -21.28 2.84
C GLY A 149 -16.15 -20.11 1.91
N ILE A 150 -15.60 -18.91 2.16
CA ILE A 150 -15.84 -17.73 1.32
C ILE A 150 -15.01 -17.87 0.04
N PRO A 151 -15.62 -18.08 -1.14
CA PRO A 151 -14.87 -18.23 -2.38
C PRO A 151 -14.21 -16.90 -2.75
N SER A 152 -12.90 -16.88 -3.01
CA SER A 152 -12.23 -15.71 -3.58
C SER A 152 -12.56 -15.61 -5.06
N GLY A 153 -13.47 -14.71 -5.44
CA GLY A 153 -13.71 -14.34 -6.83
C GLY A 153 -14.45 -15.36 -7.69
N ASN A 154 -14.23 -15.28 -9.01
CA ASN A 154 -14.93 -16.10 -10.00
C ASN A 154 -14.70 -17.59 -9.68
N GLN A 155 -15.76 -18.38 -9.78
CA GLN A 155 -15.91 -19.77 -9.33
C GLN A 155 -14.77 -20.76 -9.72
N LEU A 156 -13.88 -20.38 -10.64
CA LEU A 156 -12.70 -21.15 -11.07
C LEU A 156 -11.42 -20.86 -10.28
N GLN A 157 -11.31 -19.69 -9.64
CA GLN A 157 -10.06 -19.20 -9.01
C GLN A 157 -10.02 -19.45 -7.49
N ALA A 158 -11.20 -19.62 -6.88
CA ALA A 158 -11.36 -19.84 -5.45
C ALA A 158 -10.74 -21.16 -4.92
N LEU A 159 -10.46 -22.13 -5.81
CA LEU A 159 -9.89 -23.43 -5.42
C LEU A 159 -8.36 -23.42 -5.26
N ASP A 160 -7.66 -22.43 -5.82
CA ASP A 160 -6.18 -22.35 -5.81
C ASP A 160 -5.67 -21.17 -4.95
N ASP A 161 -6.49 -20.15 -4.73
CA ASP A 161 -6.06 -18.88 -4.12
C ASP A 161 -6.42 -18.69 -2.64
N GLN A 162 -6.99 -19.69 -1.95
CA GLN A 162 -7.49 -19.47 -0.58
C GLN A 162 -6.38 -19.18 0.44
N GLU A 163 -5.15 -19.67 0.20
CA GLU A 163 -4.00 -19.32 1.02
C GLU A 163 -3.62 -17.83 0.88
N SER A 164 -3.82 -17.24 -0.30
CA SER A 164 -3.43 -15.85 -0.61
C SER A 164 -4.09 -14.81 0.31
N ILE A 165 -5.30 -15.09 0.80
CA ILE A 165 -6.04 -14.25 1.75
C ILE A 165 -5.27 -14.08 3.07
N TYR A 166 -4.57 -15.13 3.48
CA TYR A 166 -3.94 -15.25 4.80
C TYR A 166 -2.42 -15.08 4.74
N VAL A 167 -1.81 -15.00 3.55
CA VAL A 167 -0.37 -14.77 3.36
C VAL A 167 0.10 -13.54 4.14
N GLY A 168 1.30 -13.62 4.71
CA GLY A 168 1.90 -12.53 5.48
C GLY A 168 1.37 -12.41 6.92
N ASN A 169 0.58 -13.37 7.41
CA ASN A 169 0.14 -13.45 8.81
C ASN A 169 0.78 -14.68 9.50
N PRO A 170 1.98 -14.55 10.09
CA PRO A 170 2.73 -15.69 10.63
C PRO A 170 2.07 -16.32 11.87
N GLY A 171 1.18 -15.60 12.57
CA GLY A 171 0.47 -16.11 13.75
C GLY A 171 -0.73 -17.00 13.42
N LEU A 172 -1.22 -17.00 12.18
CA LEU A 172 -2.41 -17.77 11.81
C LEU A 172 -2.14 -19.27 11.79
N CYS A 173 -3.14 -20.06 12.15
CA CYS A 173 -3.14 -21.52 12.06
C CYS A 173 -4.54 -22.02 11.71
N GLY A 174 -4.65 -23.22 11.14
CA GLY A 174 -5.92 -23.84 10.81
C GLY A 174 -5.82 -24.78 9.61
N PRO A 175 -6.88 -25.58 9.37
CA PRO A 175 -6.92 -26.53 8.25
C PRO A 175 -6.83 -25.83 6.88
N MET A 176 -7.31 -24.59 6.79
CA MET A 176 -7.36 -23.81 5.54
C MET A 176 -5.99 -23.39 4.99
N ILE A 177 -4.95 -23.37 5.84
CA ILE A 177 -3.57 -23.02 5.47
C ILE A 177 -2.59 -24.16 5.81
N SER A 178 -3.13 -25.38 5.96
CA SER A 178 -2.38 -26.60 6.32
C SER A 178 -1.45 -26.45 7.54
N LYS A 179 -1.79 -25.55 8.49
CA LYS A 179 -0.95 -25.24 9.65
C LYS A 179 -1.61 -25.66 10.95
N LYS A 180 -0.95 -26.55 11.70
CA LYS A 180 -1.48 -27.03 12.98
C LYS A 180 -1.48 -25.90 14.02
N CYS A 181 -2.62 -25.72 14.70
CA CYS A 181 -2.69 -24.84 15.85
C CYS A 181 -2.09 -25.54 17.07
N LEU A 182 -1.01 -25.00 17.63
CA LEU A 182 -0.47 -25.45 18.91
C LEU A 182 -1.43 -25.03 20.03
N GLY A 183 -2.06 -26.00 20.69
CA GLY A 183 -2.92 -25.74 21.85
C GLY A 183 -2.07 -25.28 23.03
N THR A 184 -2.38 -24.09 23.57
CA THR A 184 -1.71 -23.55 24.76
C THR A 184 -2.10 -24.34 26.01
N LYS A 185 -1.19 -25.19 26.52
CA LYS A 185 -0.79 -25.01 27.91
C LYS A 185 0.17 -23.84 27.90
N LEU A 186 -0.11 -22.79 28.66
CA LEU A 186 0.85 -21.69 28.88
C LEU A 186 2.18 -22.32 29.32
N ILE A 187 3.16 -22.32 28.43
CA ILE A 187 4.56 -22.42 28.79
C ILE A 187 5.05 -20.97 28.68
N PRO A 188 5.65 -20.40 29.73
CA PRO A 188 6.21 -19.06 29.66
C PRO A 188 7.22 -19.05 28.51
N ALA A 189 7.16 -18.01 27.68
CA ALA A 189 8.07 -17.83 26.55
C ALA A 189 9.52 -17.99 27.04
N THR A 190 10.11 -19.15 26.75
CA THR A 190 11.56 -19.27 26.67
C THR A 190 11.94 -18.45 25.46
N LEU A 191 12.47 -17.28 25.78
CA LEU A 191 13.26 -16.39 24.97
C LEU A 191 14.22 -17.24 24.11
N GLU A 192 13.84 -17.54 22.87
CA GLU A 192 14.80 -17.99 21.86
C GLU A 192 15.59 -16.77 21.41
N HIS A 193 16.63 -16.48 22.19
CA HIS A 193 17.73 -15.65 21.75
C HIS A 193 18.55 -16.53 20.79
N HIS A 194 18.25 -16.44 19.50
CA HIS A 194 19.25 -16.83 18.51
C HIS A 194 20.15 -15.61 18.27
N GLU A 195 21.06 -15.43 19.22
CA GLU A 195 22.17 -14.49 19.15
C GLU A 195 23.24 -15.06 18.19
N ASP A 196 24.03 -14.18 17.58
CA ASP A 196 25.10 -14.44 16.59
C ASP A 196 24.74 -14.78 15.13
N VAL A 197 23.97 -13.89 14.48
CA VAL A 197 24.24 -13.53 13.06
C VAL A 197 24.22 -12.01 12.85
N ASN A 198 23.57 -11.26 13.73
CA ASN A 198 23.34 -9.83 13.54
C ASN A 198 24.58 -8.96 13.77
N ASP A 199 25.48 -9.33 14.68
CA ASP A 199 26.69 -8.51 14.93
C ASP A 199 27.66 -8.57 13.75
N THR A 200 27.96 -9.77 13.25
CA THR A 200 28.83 -9.95 12.07
C THR A 200 28.24 -9.29 10.81
N VAL A 201 26.92 -9.38 10.58
CA VAL A 201 26.26 -8.75 9.43
C VAL A 201 26.17 -7.22 9.59
N SER A 202 25.93 -6.71 10.80
CA SER A 202 25.94 -5.28 11.10
C SER A 202 27.33 -4.66 10.87
N PHE A 203 28.41 -5.35 11.27
CA PHE A 203 29.78 -4.93 10.96
C PHE A 203 30.09 -4.96 9.46
N LEU A 204 29.62 -5.97 8.71
CA LEU A 204 29.83 -6.05 7.26
C LEU A 204 29.09 -4.94 6.51
N ILE A 205 27.87 -4.59 6.93
CA ILE A 205 27.08 -3.49 6.36
C ILE A 205 27.69 -2.12 6.72
N ALA A 206 28.17 -1.95 7.95
CA ALA A 206 28.85 -0.74 8.39
C ALA A 206 30.17 -0.51 7.63
N MET A 207 30.96 -1.58 7.43
CA MET A 207 32.21 -1.51 6.68
C MET A 207 31.98 -1.25 5.18
N GLY A 208 30.97 -1.90 4.58
CA GLY A 208 30.61 -1.70 3.17
C GLY A 208 30.11 -0.29 2.86
N SER A 209 29.26 0.27 3.72
CA SER A 209 28.71 1.63 3.53
C SER A 209 29.77 2.73 3.71
N GLY A 210 30.72 2.56 4.62
CA GLY A 210 31.83 3.51 4.83
C GLY A 210 32.71 3.68 3.59
N CYS A 211 33.06 2.57 2.91
CA CYS A 211 33.85 2.62 1.68
C CYS A 211 33.12 3.36 0.56
N VAL A 212 31.82 3.10 0.39
CA VAL A 212 31.01 3.76 -0.65
C VAL A 212 30.89 5.25 -0.36
N MET A 213 30.58 5.64 0.88
CA MET A 213 30.48 7.06 1.26
C MET A 213 31.82 7.79 1.12
N GLY A 214 32.94 7.15 1.47
CA GLY A 214 34.28 7.72 1.29
C GLY A 214 34.63 7.98 -0.18
N LEU A 215 34.37 7.01 -1.07
CA LEU A 215 34.59 7.17 -2.51
C LEU A 215 33.69 8.26 -3.11
N TRP A 216 32.44 8.36 -2.66
CA TRP A 216 31.53 9.41 -3.07
C TRP A 216 31.99 10.80 -2.63
N VAL A 217 32.51 10.96 -1.40
CA VAL A 217 33.05 12.24 -0.93
C VAL A 217 34.25 12.66 -1.77
N VAL A 218 35.19 11.75 -2.05
CA VAL A 218 36.34 12.04 -2.91
C VAL A 218 35.88 12.45 -4.30
N PHE A 219 35.00 11.69 -4.93
CA PHE A 219 34.43 12.00 -6.24
C PHE A 219 33.73 13.38 -6.25
N CYS A 220 32.90 13.66 -5.24
CA CYS A 220 32.24 14.96 -5.10
C CYS A 220 33.25 16.09 -4.89
N THR A 221 34.31 15.91 -4.10
CA THR A 221 35.34 16.96 -3.91
C THR A 221 36.04 17.31 -5.23
N PHE A 222 36.29 16.32 -6.10
CA PHE A 222 36.81 16.55 -7.46
C PHE A 222 35.81 17.29 -8.36
N LEU A 223 34.51 17.02 -8.22
CA LEU A 223 33.47 17.69 -9.03
C LEU A 223 33.23 19.16 -8.60
N PHE A 224 33.30 19.47 -7.31
CA PHE A 224 32.91 20.78 -6.77
C PHE A 224 34.05 21.80 -6.67
N LYS A 225 35.32 21.38 -6.64
CA LYS A 225 36.45 22.32 -6.71
C LYS A 225 36.78 22.62 -8.17
N ARG A 226 36.25 23.73 -8.70
CA ARG A 226 36.42 24.20 -10.09
C ARG A 226 37.88 24.16 -10.59
N LYS A 227 38.86 24.50 -9.73
CA LYS A 227 40.30 24.44 -10.07
C LYS A 227 40.83 23.02 -10.21
N TRP A 228 40.39 22.10 -9.34
CA TRP A 228 40.81 20.69 -9.38
C TRP A 228 40.18 19.96 -10.56
N ARG A 229 38.91 20.24 -10.86
CA ARG A 229 38.21 19.72 -12.04
C ARG A 229 38.97 20.02 -13.33
N ILE A 230 39.42 21.26 -13.51
CA ILE A 230 40.16 21.68 -14.70
C ILE A 230 41.52 20.99 -14.78
N CYS A 231 42.24 20.89 -13.65
CA CYS A 231 43.54 20.21 -13.61
C CYS A 231 43.43 18.71 -13.89
N TRP A 232 42.41 18.05 -13.33
CA TRP A 232 42.12 16.64 -13.56
C TRP A 232 41.79 16.36 -15.03
N PHE A 233 40.86 17.12 -15.64
CA PHE A 233 40.54 16.97 -17.05
C PHE A 233 41.76 17.24 -17.95
N SER A 234 42.53 18.29 -17.66
CA SER A 234 43.77 18.56 -18.41
C SER A 234 44.80 17.44 -18.32
N PHE A 235 44.90 16.77 -17.16
CA PHE A 235 45.79 15.62 -16.99
C PHE A 235 45.27 14.38 -17.74
N CYS A 236 43.98 14.06 -17.60
CA CYS A 236 43.35 12.94 -18.31
C CYS A 236 43.46 13.10 -19.83
N ASP A 237 43.19 14.29 -20.36
CA ASP A 237 43.31 14.59 -21.78
C ASP A 237 44.77 14.42 -22.24
N SER A 238 45.74 14.92 -21.46
CA SER A 238 47.16 14.74 -21.78
C SER A 238 47.61 13.27 -21.77
N LEU A 239 46.99 12.43 -20.94
CA LEU A 239 47.33 11.01 -20.83
C LEU A 239 46.66 10.21 -21.95
N TYR A 240 45.41 10.52 -22.27
CA TYR A 240 44.68 9.97 -23.41
C TYR A 240 45.40 10.27 -24.72
N ASP A 241 45.82 11.51 -24.96
CA ASP A 241 46.55 11.91 -26.16
C ASP A 241 47.89 11.18 -26.30
N ARG A 242 48.64 11.00 -25.21
CA ARG A 242 49.89 10.23 -25.23
C ARG A 242 49.67 8.78 -25.64
N VAL A 243 48.65 8.14 -25.06
CA VAL A 243 48.31 6.75 -25.40
C VAL A 243 47.81 6.66 -26.83
N TYR A 244 46.92 7.56 -27.25
CA TYR A 244 46.39 7.62 -28.60
C TYR A 244 47.51 7.75 -29.63
N VAL A 245 48.47 8.66 -29.43
CA VAL A 245 49.62 8.84 -30.33
C VAL A 245 50.51 7.60 -30.36
N GLN A 246 50.82 6.99 -29.21
CA GLN A 246 51.62 5.77 -29.17
C GLN A 246 50.96 4.62 -29.94
N VAL A 247 49.65 4.46 -29.77
CA VAL A 247 48.85 3.48 -30.52
C VAL A 247 48.86 3.84 -32.00
N ALA A 248 48.53 5.06 -32.38
CA ALA A 248 48.48 5.50 -33.78
C ALA A 248 49.84 5.32 -34.49
N VAL A 249 50.96 5.68 -33.84
CA VAL A 249 52.31 5.47 -34.38
C VAL A 249 52.66 3.99 -34.46
N GLY A 250 52.30 3.19 -33.46
CA GLY A 250 52.47 1.74 -33.49
C GLY A 250 51.73 1.08 -34.66
N TRP A 251 50.48 1.49 -34.89
CA TRP A 251 49.67 1.04 -36.03
C TRP A 251 50.23 1.51 -37.37
N ALA A 252 50.69 2.76 -37.46
CA ALA A 252 51.33 3.31 -38.67
C ALA A 252 52.67 2.64 -39.00
N SER A 253 53.46 2.28 -37.98
CA SER A 253 54.71 1.52 -38.16
C SER A 253 54.44 0.10 -38.66
N ARG A 254 53.43 -0.57 -38.09
CA ARG A 254 53.05 -1.95 -38.44
C ARG A 254 52.49 -2.06 -39.85
N THR A 255 51.70 -1.08 -40.30
CA THR A 255 51.20 -1.00 -41.68
C THR A 255 52.31 -0.74 -42.68
N ARG A 256 53.30 0.10 -42.34
CA ARG A 256 54.48 0.38 -43.19
C ARG A 256 55.35 -0.87 -43.41
N HIS A 257 55.54 -1.70 -42.39
CA HIS A 257 56.23 -3.00 -42.52
C HIS A 257 55.46 -3.99 -43.41
N ASN A 258 54.14 -4.02 -43.34
CA ASN A 258 53.32 -4.91 -44.18
C ASN A 258 53.28 -4.50 -45.66
N THR A 259 53.52 -3.23 -45.98
CA THR A 259 53.63 -2.75 -47.38
C THR A 259 55.01 -2.96 -48.01
N VAL A 260 56.10 -2.99 -47.22
CA VAL A 260 57.46 -3.23 -47.73
C VAL A 260 57.75 -4.73 -47.93
N GLY A 261 57.05 -5.63 -47.24
CA GLY A 261 57.16 -7.08 -47.43
C GLY A 261 56.37 -7.65 -48.62
N ARG A 262 55.77 -6.80 -49.47
CA ARG A 262 54.89 -7.22 -50.59
C ARG A 262 55.27 -6.60 -51.94
N SER A 263 56.47 -6.03 -52.06
CA SER A 263 57.09 -5.58 -53.33
C SER A 263 58.21 -6.52 -53.75
#